data_AF-A0A2M7J8N0-F1
#
_entry.id   AF-A0A2M7J8N0-F1
#
_cell.length_a   1.000
_cell.length_b   1.000
_cell.length_c   1.000
_cell.angle_alpha   90.00
_cell.angle_beta   90.00
_cell.angle_gamma   90.00
#
_symmetry.space_group_name_H-M   'P 1'
#
loop_
_entity.id
_entity.type
_entity.pdbx_description
1 polymer ?
#
loop_
_entity_poly.entity_id
_entity_poly.type
_entity_poly.pdbx_seq_one_letter_code
_entity_poly.pdbx_strand_id
1 'polypeptide(L)'
;MKKMIVSAVMVSVFAIAGCGGPKVRPVGSQTVIEKSSAKTPEWVVAPFFEDETTMYFSGTLRGVGDYAVGLRQAKAEATKNVAEAIETKAKTEFVQNTRGSNLPGEDLGRFVQDGIAMTADNVNVSGLLPAESYYEKVEEVTETGVRYF
;
A
#
# COMPACT_ATOMS: atom_id res chain seq x y z
N MET A 1 -18.35 59.49 -31.03
CA MET A 1 -17.31 58.55 -31.52
C MET A 1 -16.55 57.82 -30.41
N LYS A 2 -16.15 58.44 -29.29
CA LYS A 2 -15.48 57.76 -28.15
C LYS A 2 -16.26 56.59 -27.52
N LYS A 3 -17.60 56.65 -27.46
CA LYS A 3 -18.44 55.60 -26.85
C LYS A 3 -18.50 54.28 -27.65
N MET A 4 -18.31 54.33 -28.97
CA MET A 4 -18.28 53.13 -29.82
C MET A 4 -16.96 52.36 -29.70
N ILE A 5 -15.85 53.06 -29.47
CA ILE A 5 -14.52 52.45 -29.34
C ILE A 5 -14.41 51.67 -28.01
N VAL A 6 -14.99 52.20 -26.93
CA VAL A 6 -14.98 51.53 -25.62
C VAL A 6 -15.77 50.22 -25.63
N SER A 7 -16.88 50.16 -26.37
CA SER A 7 -17.71 48.96 -26.46
C SER A 7 -17.05 47.83 -27.27
N ALA A 8 -16.29 48.18 -28.32
CA ALA A 8 -15.57 47.20 -29.13
C ALA A 8 -14.39 46.55 -28.37
N VAL A 9 -13.67 47.33 -27.55
CA VAL A 9 -12.54 46.82 -26.75
C VAL A 9 -13.01 45.90 -25.61
N MET A 10 -14.19 46.16 -25.04
CA MET A 10 -14.71 45.35 -23.93
C MET A 10 -15.20 43.96 -24.38
N VAL A 11 -15.73 43.84 -25.60
CA VAL A 11 -16.16 42.55 -26.18
C VAL A 11 -14.97 41.70 -26.60
N SER A 12 -13.88 42.30 -27.08
CA SER A 12 -12.66 41.58 -27.44
C SER A 12 -11.93 40.96 -26.24
N VAL A 13 -12.05 41.53 -25.04
CA VAL A 13 -11.41 40.96 -23.83
C VAL A 13 -12.16 39.74 -23.30
N PHE A 14 -13.49 39.68 -23.46
CA PHE A 14 -14.28 38.51 -23.05
C PHE A 14 -14.11 37.30 -23.99
N ALA A 15 -13.74 37.51 -25.25
CA ALA A 15 -13.49 36.43 -26.20
C ALA A 15 -12.23 35.60 -25.89
N ILE A 16 -11.26 36.16 -25.15
CA ILE A 16 -9.98 35.49 -24.84
C ILE A 16 -10.08 34.63 -23.57
N ALA A 17 -11.12 34.82 -22.75
CA ALA A 17 -11.35 34.03 -21.55
C ALA A 17 -12.06 32.67 -21.82
N GLY A 18 -12.38 32.35 -23.07
CA GLY A 18 -13.21 31.20 -23.45
C GLY A 18 -12.46 29.91 -23.83
N CYS A 19 -11.14 29.91 -23.96
CA CYS A 19 -10.38 28.72 -24.41
C CYS A 19 -9.88 27.86 -23.25
N GLY A 20 -10.81 27.38 -22.42
CA GLY A 20 -10.57 26.29 -21.49
C GLY A 20 -11.31 25.04 -21.96
N GLY A 21 -10.89 24.46 -23.09
CA GLY A 21 -11.46 23.19 -23.57
C GLY A 21 -11.36 22.08 -22.51
N PRO A 22 -12.25 21.08 -22.52
CA PRO A 22 -12.24 20.02 -21.52
C PRO A 22 -10.85 19.37 -21.50
N LYS A 23 -10.23 19.29 -20.33
CA LYS A 23 -8.93 18.62 -20.14
C LYS A 23 -9.10 17.15 -20.54
N VAL A 24 -8.70 16.81 -21.76
CA VAL A 24 -8.65 15.44 -22.24
C VAL A 24 -7.61 14.72 -21.37
N ARG A 25 -8.08 13.79 -20.54
CA ARG A 25 -7.21 12.96 -19.72
C ARG A 25 -6.51 11.95 -20.63
N PRO A 26 -5.17 11.82 -20.58
CA PRO A 26 -4.46 10.90 -21.45
C PRO A 26 -4.82 9.45 -21.09
N VAL A 27 -4.81 8.57 -22.09
CA VAL A 27 -4.96 7.12 -21.90
C VAL A 27 -3.88 6.63 -20.92
N GLY A 28 -4.28 5.78 -19.97
CA GLY A 28 -3.45 5.31 -18.86
C GLY A 28 -3.46 6.23 -17.62
N SER A 29 -4.13 7.38 -17.67
CA SER A 29 -4.29 8.21 -16.47
C SER A 29 -5.23 7.55 -15.46
N GLN A 30 -4.80 7.55 -14.20
CA GLN A 30 -5.55 6.98 -13.07
C GLN A 30 -5.99 8.09 -12.12
N THR A 31 -7.24 8.06 -11.70
CA THR A 31 -7.82 9.02 -10.74
C THR A 31 -8.57 8.27 -9.66
N VAL A 32 -8.29 8.57 -8.39
CA VAL A 32 -9.09 8.03 -7.28
C VAL A 32 -10.45 8.75 -7.27
N ILE A 33 -11.52 7.99 -7.42
CA ILE A 33 -12.89 8.51 -7.46
C ILE A 33 -13.65 8.29 -6.15
N GLU A 34 -13.22 7.31 -5.36
CA GLU A 34 -13.85 6.97 -4.08
C GLU A 34 -12.78 6.49 -3.09
N LYS A 35 -12.98 6.80 -1.81
CA LYS A 35 -12.14 6.37 -0.70
C LYS A 35 -13.01 5.94 0.46
N SER A 36 -12.58 4.92 1.21
CA SER A 36 -13.28 4.48 2.43
C SER A 36 -13.21 5.50 3.58
N SER A 37 -12.23 6.42 3.54
CA SER A 37 -12.08 7.51 4.51
C SER A 37 -11.72 8.83 3.82
N ALA A 38 -12.06 9.95 4.48
CA ALA A 38 -11.80 11.30 3.95
C ALA A 38 -10.30 11.61 3.82
N LYS A 39 -9.48 11.04 4.72
CA LYS A 39 -8.02 11.12 4.69
C LYS A 39 -7.46 9.72 4.57
N THR A 40 -6.47 9.55 3.70
CA THR A 40 -5.71 8.30 3.60
C THR A 40 -4.96 8.08 4.93
N PRO A 41 -5.22 6.96 5.64
CA PRO A 41 -4.51 6.66 6.88
C PRO A 41 -3.01 6.49 6.64
N GLU A 42 -2.19 6.88 7.62
CA GLU A 42 -0.72 6.81 7.49
C GLU A 42 -0.23 5.37 7.36
N TRP A 43 -0.89 4.41 8.02
CA TRP A 43 -0.53 2.99 7.95
C TRP A 43 -0.69 2.40 6.54
N VAL A 44 -1.43 3.05 5.62
CA VAL A 44 -1.57 2.58 4.23
C VAL A 44 -0.26 2.69 3.45
N VAL A 45 0.61 3.63 3.82
CA VAL A 45 1.94 3.80 3.21
C VAL A 45 3.07 3.19 4.04
N ALA A 46 2.76 2.71 5.26
CA ALA A 46 3.72 2.07 6.15
C ALA A 46 3.50 0.55 6.17
N PRO A 47 4.41 -0.26 5.59
CA PRO A 47 4.26 -1.72 5.55
C PRO A 47 4.31 -2.36 6.96
N PHE A 48 4.96 -1.68 7.89
CA PHE A 48 5.16 -2.09 9.26
C PHE A 48 5.16 -0.88 10.19
N PHE A 49 4.54 -1.02 11.36
CA PHE A 49 4.69 -0.09 12.47
C PHE A 49 4.64 -0.83 13.80
N GLU A 50 5.36 -0.34 14.78
CA GLU A 50 5.44 -0.94 16.12
C GLU A 50 5.10 0.14 17.15
N ASP A 51 4.16 -0.18 18.04
CA ASP A 51 3.98 0.54 19.30
C ASP A 51 4.75 -0.20 20.42
N GLU A 52 4.75 0.34 21.65
CA GLU A 52 5.51 -0.24 22.77
C GLU A 52 5.21 -1.71 23.07
N THR A 53 4.06 -2.24 22.61
CA THR A 53 3.55 -3.57 22.97
C THR A 53 3.11 -4.42 21.78
N THR A 54 2.84 -3.80 20.64
CA THR A 54 2.14 -4.41 19.51
C THR A 54 2.83 -4.04 18.20
N MET A 55 3.17 -5.08 17.44
CA MET A 55 3.64 -4.95 16.06
C MET A 55 2.45 -5.07 15.12
N TYR A 56 2.35 -4.12 14.19
CA TYR A 56 1.30 -4.07 13.18
C TYR A 56 1.91 -4.21 11.80
N PHE A 57 1.17 -4.90 10.93
CA PHE A 57 1.56 -5.20 9.57
C PHE A 57 0.41 -4.83 8.65
N SER A 58 0.75 -4.21 7.52
CA SER A 58 -0.21 -3.90 6.47
C SER A 58 0.08 -4.76 5.24
N GLY A 59 -0.96 -5.03 4.45
CA GLY A 59 -0.87 -5.68 3.15
C GLY A 59 -1.57 -4.81 2.12
N THR A 60 -0.96 -4.64 0.95
CA THR A 60 -1.42 -3.66 -0.04
C THR A 60 -1.59 -4.26 -1.42
N LEU A 61 -2.80 -4.20 -1.95
CA LEU A 61 -3.10 -4.70 -3.26
C LEU A 61 -3.70 -3.62 -4.15
N ARG A 62 -3.40 -3.68 -5.46
CA ARG A 62 -3.89 -2.75 -6.47
C ARG A 62 -4.42 -3.49 -7.69
N GLY A 63 -5.34 -2.85 -8.42
CA GLY A 63 -5.80 -3.34 -9.72
C GLY A 63 -6.78 -4.51 -9.65
N VAL A 64 -7.59 -4.60 -8.59
CA VAL A 64 -8.57 -5.69 -8.41
C VAL A 64 -9.98 -5.17 -8.61
N GLY A 65 -10.67 -5.67 -9.63
CA GLY A 65 -12.03 -5.22 -9.96
C GLY A 65 -13.12 -5.65 -8.95
N ASP A 66 -12.85 -6.65 -8.11
CA ASP A 66 -13.77 -7.13 -7.07
C ASP A 66 -13.22 -6.81 -5.67
N TYR A 67 -13.99 -5.99 -4.93
CA TYR A 67 -13.61 -5.56 -3.58
C TYR A 67 -13.41 -6.73 -2.60
N ALA A 68 -14.28 -7.73 -2.62
CA ALA A 68 -14.20 -8.86 -1.69
C ALA A 68 -12.99 -9.75 -1.99
N VAL A 69 -12.64 -9.92 -3.26
CA VAL A 69 -11.40 -10.61 -3.66
C VAL A 69 -10.18 -9.80 -3.22
N GLY A 70 -10.17 -8.50 -3.51
CA GLY A 70 -9.07 -7.60 -3.14
C GLY A 70 -8.81 -7.58 -1.63
N LEU A 71 -9.87 -7.51 -0.82
CA LEU A 71 -9.76 -7.54 0.64
C LEU A 71 -9.15 -8.85 1.16
N ARG A 72 -9.54 -10.00 0.59
CA ARG A 72 -8.97 -11.31 0.99
C ARG A 72 -7.49 -11.41 0.60
N GLN A 73 -7.13 -10.93 -0.58
CA GLN A 73 -5.75 -10.95 -1.07
C GLN A 73 -4.86 -9.99 -0.25
N ALA A 74 -5.33 -8.77 0.04
CA ALA A 74 -4.63 -7.84 0.93
C ALA A 74 -4.47 -8.41 2.36
N LYS A 75 -5.48 -9.11 2.88
CA LYS A 75 -5.36 -9.84 4.15
C LYS A 75 -4.28 -10.93 4.09
N ALA A 76 -4.26 -11.72 3.01
CA ALA A 76 -3.26 -12.77 2.84
C ALA A 76 -1.84 -12.18 2.76
N GLU A 77 -1.67 -11.04 2.08
CA GLU A 77 -0.41 -10.30 2.02
C GLU A 77 0.01 -9.78 3.39
N ALA A 78 -0.91 -9.21 4.18
CA ALA A 78 -0.60 -8.79 5.54
C ALA A 78 -0.15 -9.97 6.42
N THR A 79 -0.82 -11.12 6.34
CA THR A 79 -0.43 -12.35 7.05
C THR A 79 0.94 -12.85 6.61
N LYS A 80 1.24 -12.78 5.31
CA LYS A 80 2.56 -13.11 4.78
C LYS A 80 3.63 -12.21 5.40
N ASN A 81 3.40 -10.90 5.43
CA ASN A 81 4.34 -9.93 6.00
C ASN A 81 4.60 -10.21 7.50
N VAL A 82 3.58 -10.62 8.25
CA VAL A 82 3.75 -11.07 9.65
C VAL A 82 4.66 -12.29 9.74
N ALA A 83 4.43 -13.31 8.92
CA ALA A 83 5.22 -14.54 8.94
C ALA A 83 6.71 -14.27 8.61
N GLU A 84 6.97 -13.48 7.56
CA GLU A 84 8.33 -13.08 7.16
C GLU A 84 9.05 -12.29 8.28
N ALA A 85 8.32 -11.45 9.01
CA ALA A 85 8.88 -10.69 10.13
C ALA A 85 9.21 -11.57 11.34
N ILE A 86 8.33 -12.53 11.69
CA ILE A 86 8.59 -13.50 12.75
C ILE A 86 9.83 -14.34 12.41
N GLU A 87 9.90 -14.84 11.17
CA GLU A 87 11.03 -15.63 10.69
C GLU A 87 12.35 -14.85 10.78
N THR A 88 12.33 -13.60 10.31
CA THR A 88 13.50 -12.70 10.36
C THR A 88 13.93 -12.44 11.81
N LYS A 89 12.98 -12.08 12.69
CA LYS A 89 13.28 -11.78 14.10
C LYS A 89 13.83 -13.00 14.84
N ALA A 90 13.24 -14.17 14.64
CA ALA A 90 13.73 -15.42 15.21
C ALA A 90 15.17 -15.73 14.77
N LYS A 91 15.48 -15.55 13.47
CA LYS A 91 16.84 -15.73 12.94
C LYS A 91 17.82 -14.71 13.53
N THR A 92 17.45 -13.43 13.63
CA THR A 92 18.31 -12.37 14.18
C THR A 92 18.61 -12.55 15.67
N GLU A 93 17.57 -12.74 16.50
CA GLU A 93 17.70 -12.95 17.95
C GLU A 93 18.57 -14.17 18.25
N PHE A 94 18.39 -15.24 17.49
CA PHE A 94 19.20 -16.43 17.65
C PHE A 94 20.68 -16.15 17.34
N VAL A 95 21.00 -15.58 16.17
CA VAL A 95 22.39 -15.27 15.78
C VAL A 95 23.08 -14.38 16.83
N GLN A 96 22.35 -13.43 17.41
CA GLN A 96 22.88 -12.56 18.46
C GLN A 96 23.15 -13.33 19.77
N ASN A 97 22.22 -14.15 20.22
CA ASN A 97 22.35 -14.88 21.49
C ASN A 97 23.36 -16.03 21.43
N THR A 98 23.47 -16.74 20.30
CA THR A 98 24.45 -17.84 20.15
C THR A 98 25.88 -17.34 20.13
N ARG A 99 26.14 -16.15 19.56
CA ARG A 99 27.48 -15.52 19.59
C ARG A 99 27.94 -15.18 21.01
N GLY A 100 27.02 -14.95 21.95
CA GLY A 100 27.33 -14.65 23.34
C GLY A 100 27.44 -15.86 24.29
N SER A 101 27.02 -17.06 23.86
CA SER A 101 26.73 -18.16 24.80
C SER A 101 27.88 -19.12 25.10
N ASN A 102 29.13 -18.88 24.65
CA ASN A 102 30.29 -19.77 24.90
C ASN A 102 30.01 -21.27 24.67
N LEU A 103 29.12 -21.61 23.72
CA LEU A 103 28.79 -22.99 23.39
C LEU A 103 29.97 -23.63 22.62
N PRO A 104 30.34 -24.89 22.91
CA PRO A 104 31.39 -25.59 22.16
C PRO A 104 31.05 -25.63 20.67
N GLY A 105 31.95 -25.06 19.87
CA GLY A 105 31.62 -24.24 18.70
C GLY A 105 31.36 -24.92 17.37
N GLU A 106 30.95 -26.19 17.31
CA GLU A 106 30.78 -26.84 16.00
C GLU A 106 29.47 -27.61 15.82
N ASP A 107 29.08 -28.49 16.74
CA ASP A 107 27.93 -29.39 16.50
C ASP A 107 26.63 -28.95 17.16
N LEU A 108 26.69 -28.49 18.43
CA LEU A 108 25.48 -28.09 19.16
C LEU A 108 24.89 -26.78 18.63
N GLY A 109 25.76 -25.84 18.23
CA GLY A 109 25.35 -24.60 17.60
C GLY A 109 24.63 -24.83 16.27
N ARG A 110 25.13 -25.75 15.43
CA ARG A 110 24.53 -26.11 14.14
C ARG A 110 23.20 -26.86 14.30
N PHE A 111 23.13 -27.84 15.18
CA PHE A 111 21.88 -28.59 15.41
C PHE A 111 20.75 -27.68 15.90
N VAL A 112 21.04 -26.75 16.81
CA VAL A 112 20.05 -25.79 17.30
C VAL A 112 19.72 -24.72 16.24
N GLN A 113 20.71 -24.28 15.44
CA GLN A 113 20.48 -23.42 14.27
C GLN A 113 19.49 -24.05 13.29
N ASP A 114 19.71 -25.31 12.93
CA ASP A 114 18.89 -26.04 11.97
C ASP A 114 17.49 -26.30 12.52
N GLY A 115 17.36 -26.63 13.81
CA GLY A 115 16.07 -26.81 14.47
C GLY A 115 15.23 -25.53 14.55
N ILE A 116 15.87 -24.38 14.78
CA ILE A 116 15.18 -23.08 14.82
C ILE A 116 14.88 -22.58 13.42
N ALA A 117 15.78 -22.76 12.45
CA ALA A 117 15.49 -22.47 11.04
C ALA A 117 14.28 -23.29 10.58
N MET A 118 14.28 -24.61 10.86
CA MET A 118 13.15 -25.48 10.57
C MET A 118 11.86 -25.03 11.27
N THR A 119 11.94 -24.59 12.53
CA THR A 119 10.75 -24.11 13.26
C THR A 119 10.23 -22.79 12.69
N ALA A 120 11.13 -21.85 12.36
CA ALA A 120 10.81 -20.56 11.76
C ALA A 120 10.17 -20.73 10.37
N ASP A 121 10.71 -21.64 9.56
CA ASP A 121 10.19 -21.96 8.23
C ASP A 121 8.82 -22.70 8.29
N ASN A 122 8.45 -23.26 9.45
CA ASN A 122 7.17 -23.95 9.69
C ASN A 122 6.19 -23.14 10.56
N VAL A 123 6.41 -21.84 10.78
CA VAL A 123 5.48 -21.00 11.54
C VAL A 123 4.16 -20.87 10.76
N ASN A 124 3.12 -21.53 11.28
CA ASN A 124 1.76 -21.39 10.76
C ASN A 124 1.05 -20.24 11.48
N VAL A 125 0.97 -19.08 10.82
CA VAL A 125 0.24 -17.92 11.32
C VAL A 125 -1.25 -18.09 11.03
N SER A 126 -2.03 -18.37 12.07
CA SER A 126 -3.49 -18.52 12.00
C SER A 126 -4.19 -17.64 13.03
N GLY A 127 -5.46 -17.32 12.80
CA GLY A 127 -6.27 -16.54 13.75
C GLY A 127 -6.08 -15.02 13.69
N LEU A 128 -5.26 -14.49 12.78
CA LEU A 128 -5.14 -13.04 12.60
C LEU A 128 -6.45 -12.42 12.08
N LEU A 129 -6.94 -11.44 12.82
CA LEU A 129 -8.05 -10.59 12.45
C LEU A 129 -7.52 -9.22 12.00
N PRO A 130 -7.97 -8.69 10.85
CA PRO A 130 -7.58 -7.35 10.43
C PRO A 130 -8.17 -6.32 11.41
N ALA A 131 -7.31 -5.43 11.93
CA ALA A 131 -7.73 -4.36 12.82
C ALA A 131 -8.45 -3.24 12.05
N GLU A 132 -7.92 -2.87 10.89
CA GLU A 132 -8.46 -1.81 10.03
C GLU A 132 -8.42 -2.25 8.56
N SER A 133 -9.22 -1.56 7.73
CA SER A 133 -9.19 -1.73 6.26
C SER A 133 -9.40 -0.40 5.57
N TYR A 134 -8.75 -0.23 4.42
CA TYR A 134 -8.83 0.98 3.61
C TYR A 134 -8.94 0.58 2.14
N TYR A 135 -9.80 1.26 1.39
CA TYR A 135 -9.93 1.05 -0.04
C TYR A 135 -9.98 2.36 -0.80
N GLU A 136 -9.46 2.31 -2.03
CA GLU A 136 -9.60 3.37 -3.02
C GLU A 136 -10.19 2.75 -4.28
N LYS A 137 -11.23 3.38 -4.82
CA LYS A 137 -11.73 3.05 -6.15
C LYS A 137 -11.04 3.95 -7.15
N VAL A 138 -10.43 3.35 -8.15
CA VAL A 138 -9.63 4.05 -9.15
C VAL A 138 -10.32 3.95 -10.50
N GLU A 139 -10.47 5.09 -11.16
CA GLU A 139 -10.85 5.19 -12.56
C GLU A 139 -9.60 5.32 -13.41
N GLU A 140 -9.43 4.43 -14.38
CA GLU A 140 -8.37 4.46 -15.38
C GLU A 140 -8.96 4.74 -16.77
N VAL A 141 -8.40 5.73 -17.46
CA VAL A 141 -8.79 6.05 -18.84
C VAL A 141 -8.13 5.05 -19.80
N THR A 142 -8.93 4.35 -20.60
CA THR A 142 -8.45 3.41 -21.64
C THR A 142 -8.67 4.00 -23.03
N GLU A 143 -8.18 3.32 -24.08
CA GLU A 143 -8.38 3.74 -25.48
C GLU A 143 -9.87 3.81 -25.87
N THR A 144 -10.71 2.99 -25.23
CA THR A 144 -12.12 2.80 -25.59
C THR A 144 -13.10 3.32 -24.54
N GLY A 145 -12.62 3.80 -23.39
CA GLY A 145 -13.49 4.27 -22.30
C GLY A 145 -12.78 4.40 -20.96
N VAL A 146 -13.42 3.93 -19.89
CA VAL A 146 -12.88 3.93 -18.53
C VAL A 146 -12.99 2.54 -17.91
N ARG A 147 -12.01 2.18 -17.09
CA ARG A 147 -11.96 0.95 -16.30
C ARG A 147 -11.91 1.29 -14.82
N TYR A 148 -12.59 0.48 -14.00
CA TYR A 148 -12.60 0.64 -12.55
C TYR A 148 -11.97 -0.57 -11.86
N PHE A 149 -11.25 -0.29 -10.78
CA PHE A 149 -10.65 -1.26 -9.87
C PHE A 149 -10.37 -0.61 -8.51
#